data_AF-A0A920DS10-F1
#
_entry.id   AF-A0A920DS10-F1
#
_cell.length_a   1.000
_cell.length_b   1.000
_cell.length_c   1.000
_cell.angle_alpha   90.00
_cell.angle_beta   90.00
_cell.angle_gamma   90.00
#
_symmetry.space_group_name_H-M   'P 1'
#
loop_
_entity.id
_entity.type
_entity.pdbx_description
1 polymer ?
#
loop_
_entity_poly.entity_id
_entity_poly.type
_entity_poly.pdbx_seq_one_letter_code
_entity_poly.pdbx_strand_id
1 'polypeptide(L)'
;MSGISKQRGVAIVLVMWLVAAMSITVSGALALAREEIGLASSRLGEAQAFALGKGIARLAVMDHARAQTAVDENGDPDPEGPSRVFRSRYEIDDLTVSATVYPASGFVSVAESDPAVWQQLLSGVGGMDNVAAATLAEQIVNSEWRYDASAGSGPPGSFQFYSRYRQARSAVYVEQLLVVEGMNRAVYDRIRTSISPFNVGSGVDPAVAPPEMLAAFGASRKKRQTS
;
A
#
# COMPACT_ATOMS: atom_id res chain seq x y z
N MET A 1 30.30 38.83 -69.72
CA MET A 1 29.09 38.78 -68.85
C MET A 1 29.12 37.52 -67.96
N SER A 2 30.14 37.35 -67.09
CA SER A 2 30.38 36.08 -66.37
C SER A 2 30.26 36.14 -64.83
N GLY A 3 29.84 37.28 -64.26
CA GLY A 3 29.73 37.47 -62.80
C GLY A 3 28.41 36.99 -62.18
N ILE A 4 27.31 37.02 -62.95
CA ILE A 4 25.95 36.81 -62.46
C ILE A 4 25.68 35.32 -62.14
N SER A 5 26.26 34.40 -62.90
CA SER A 5 26.04 32.95 -62.74
C SER A 5 26.66 32.39 -61.45
N LYS A 6 27.83 32.91 -61.04
CA LYS A 6 28.50 32.49 -59.79
C LYS A 6 27.77 33.03 -58.54
N GLN A 7 27.30 34.27 -58.56
CA GLN A 7 26.54 34.85 -57.45
C GLN A 7 25.19 34.15 -57.24
N ARG A 8 24.52 33.74 -58.31
CA ARG A 8 23.25 33.00 -58.23
C ARG A 8 23.40 31.63 -57.56
N GLY A 9 24.52 30.93 -57.80
CA GLY A 9 24.82 29.65 -57.14
C GLY A 9 25.06 29.81 -55.64
N VAL A 10 25.83 30.83 -55.23
CA VAL A 10 26.10 31.11 -53.82
C VAL A 10 24.83 31.52 -53.07
N ALA A 11 23.98 32.34 -53.68
CA ALA A 11 22.69 32.73 -53.10
C ALA A 11 21.77 31.53 -52.86
N ILE A 12 21.71 30.58 -53.81
CA ILE A 12 20.91 29.34 -53.66
C ILE A 12 21.43 28.48 -52.51
N VAL A 13 22.76 28.35 -52.37
CA VAL A 13 23.36 27.57 -51.26
C VAL A 13 23.04 28.22 -49.92
N LEU A 14 23.14 29.55 -49.81
CA LEU A 14 22.79 30.28 -48.58
C LEU A 14 21.31 30.10 -48.20
N VAL A 15 20.41 30.16 -49.17
CA VAL A 15 18.98 29.93 -48.93
C VAL A 15 18.72 28.49 -48.51
N MET A 16 19.33 27.49 -49.16
CA MET A 16 19.21 26.10 -48.72
C MET A 16 19.71 25.91 -47.29
N TRP A 17 20.84 26.52 -46.94
CA TRP A 17 21.38 26.44 -45.59
C TRP A 17 20.48 27.11 -44.56
N LEU A 18 19.89 28.26 -44.89
CA LEU A 18 18.93 28.94 -44.03
C LEU A 18 17.66 28.09 -43.82
N VAL A 19 17.12 27.50 -44.88
CA VAL A 19 15.96 26.61 -44.81
C VAL A 19 16.28 25.35 -44.00
N ALA A 20 17.49 24.79 -44.15
CA ALA A 20 17.93 23.66 -43.35
C ALA A 20 18.04 24.02 -41.87
N ALA A 21 18.66 25.16 -41.54
CA ALA A 21 18.79 25.64 -40.17
C ALA A 21 17.40 25.88 -39.52
N MET A 22 16.47 26.51 -40.24
CA MET A 22 15.10 26.71 -39.75
C MET A 22 14.34 25.39 -39.60
N SER A 23 14.55 24.42 -40.50
CA SER A 23 13.91 23.11 -40.41
C SER A 23 14.38 22.33 -39.17
N ILE A 24 15.67 22.46 -38.81
CA ILE A 24 16.23 21.86 -37.59
C ILE A 24 15.63 22.50 -36.34
N THR A 25 15.52 23.83 -36.27
CA THR A 25 14.96 24.51 -35.09
C THR A 25 13.48 24.19 -34.89
N VAL A 26 12.68 24.19 -35.97
CA VAL A 26 11.26 23.82 -35.93
C VAL A 26 11.09 22.36 -35.49
N SER A 27 11.93 21.45 -36.01
CA SER A 27 11.89 20.03 -35.62
C SER A 27 12.25 19.85 -34.13
N GLY A 28 13.25 20.57 -33.63
CA GLY A 28 13.62 20.55 -32.21
C GLY A 28 12.51 21.06 -31.29
N ALA A 29 11.87 22.17 -31.64
CA ALA A 29 10.74 22.71 -30.88
C ALA A 29 9.54 21.75 -30.86
N LEU A 30 9.24 21.10 -31.99
CA LEU A 30 8.18 20.09 -32.07
C LEU A 30 8.47 18.85 -31.23
N ALA A 31 9.74 18.41 -31.18
CA ALA A 31 10.14 17.27 -30.35
C ALA A 31 9.93 17.56 -28.85
N LEU A 32 10.36 18.74 -28.38
CA LEU A 32 10.16 19.18 -27.00
C LEU A 32 8.67 19.29 -26.65
N ALA A 33 7.86 19.89 -27.51
CA ALA A 33 6.42 20.01 -27.28
C ALA A 33 5.74 18.63 -27.16
N ARG A 34 6.15 17.64 -27.96
CA ARG A 34 5.61 16.27 -27.86
C ARG A 34 5.99 15.59 -26.56
N GLU A 35 7.22 15.78 -26.10
CA GLU A 35 7.70 15.23 -24.82
C GLU A 35 6.95 15.84 -23.63
N GLU A 36 6.75 17.15 -23.63
CA GLU A 36 5.96 17.86 -22.61
C GLU A 36 4.50 17.37 -22.56
N ILE A 37 3.88 17.18 -23.73
CA ILE A 37 2.52 16.61 -23.82
C ILE A 37 2.48 15.18 -23.26
N GLY A 38 3.48 14.36 -23.59
CA GLY A 38 3.62 13.00 -23.08
C GLY A 38 3.69 12.99 -21.55
N LEU A 39 4.58 13.79 -20.96
CA LEU A 39 4.73 13.90 -19.50
C LEU A 39 3.47 14.44 -18.82
N ALA A 40 2.81 15.45 -19.40
CA ALA A 40 1.56 15.98 -18.88
C ALA A 40 0.44 14.93 -18.90
N SER A 41 0.33 14.15 -19.98
CA SER A 41 -0.64 13.07 -20.10
C SER A 41 -0.40 11.95 -19.09
N SER A 42 0.87 11.58 -18.86
CA SER A 42 1.24 10.56 -17.86
C SER A 42 0.85 11.00 -16.45
N ARG A 43 1.21 12.24 -16.07
CA ARG A 43 0.85 12.78 -14.75
C ARG A 43 -0.66 12.89 -14.56
N LEU A 44 -1.39 13.24 -15.62
CA LEU A 44 -2.86 13.27 -15.58
C LEU A 44 -3.43 11.85 -15.38
N GLY A 45 -2.91 10.86 -16.10
CA GLY A 45 -3.31 9.46 -15.92
C GLY A 45 -3.04 8.93 -14.51
N GLU A 46 -1.87 9.23 -13.94
CA GLU A 46 -1.55 8.89 -12.55
C GLU A 46 -2.50 9.54 -11.55
N ALA A 47 -2.78 10.83 -11.71
CA ALA A 47 -3.70 11.56 -10.84
C ALA A 47 -5.13 11.00 -10.93
N GLN A 48 -5.59 10.66 -12.15
CA GLN A 48 -6.89 10.04 -12.37
C GLN A 48 -6.98 8.66 -11.74
N ALA A 49 -5.98 7.79 -11.96
CA ALA A 49 -5.92 6.48 -11.35
C ALA A 49 -5.90 6.54 -9.82
N PHE A 50 -5.16 7.50 -9.25
CA PHE A 50 -5.11 7.73 -7.81
C PHE A 50 -6.47 8.20 -7.25
N ALA A 51 -7.15 9.12 -7.94
CA ALA A 51 -8.47 9.59 -7.54
C ALA A 51 -9.52 8.47 -7.62
N LEU A 52 -9.52 7.70 -8.72
CA LEU A 52 -10.40 6.54 -8.92
C LEU A 52 -10.15 5.48 -7.84
N GLY A 53 -8.89 5.12 -7.58
CA GLY A 53 -8.53 4.15 -6.54
C GLY A 53 -9.05 4.54 -5.16
N LYS A 54 -8.95 5.82 -4.77
CA LYS A 54 -9.52 6.33 -3.51
C LYS A 54 -11.05 6.25 -3.48
N GLY A 55 -11.70 6.61 -4.59
CA GLY A 55 -13.16 6.53 -4.70
C GLY A 55 -13.65 5.10 -4.53
N ILE A 56 -12.99 4.16 -5.20
CA ILE A 56 -13.31 2.73 -5.17
C ILE A 56 -13.01 2.13 -3.79
N ALA A 57 -11.90 2.49 -3.16
CA ALA A 57 -11.61 2.06 -1.80
C ALA A 57 -12.71 2.49 -0.81
N ARG A 58 -13.19 3.74 -0.92
CA ARG A 58 -14.31 4.23 -0.10
C ARG A 58 -15.61 3.47 -0.39
N LEU A 59 -15.90 3.19 -1.67
CA LEU A 59 -17.08 2.44 -2.06
C LEU A 59 -17.01 0.99 -1.54
N ALA A 60 -15.86 0.33 -1.65
CA ALA A 60 -15.62 -1.00 -1.10
C ALA A 60 -15.82 -1.07 0.41
N VAL A 61 -15.35 -0.07 1.16
CA VAL A 61 -15.58 0.01 2.61
C VAL A 61 -17.06 0.20 2.94
N MET A 62 -17.78 1.03 2.16
CA MET A 62 -19.23 1.22 2.35
C MET A 62 -20.03 -0.04 2.04
N ASP A 63 -19.72 -0.72 0.93
CA ASP A 63 -20.38 -1.96 0.54
C ASP A 63 -20.08 -3.08 1.55
N HIS A 64 -18.85 -3.15 2.03
CA HIS A 64 -18.46 -4.07 3.11
C HIS A 64 -19.26 -3.80 4.40
N ALA A 65 -19.39 -2.54 4.83
CA ALA A 65 -20.17 -2.19 6.01
C ALA A 65 -21.66 -2.56 5.86
N ARG A 66 -22.23 -2.38 4.66
CA ARG A 66 -23.60 -2.81 4.35
C ARG A 66 -23.75 -4.33 4.40
N ALA A 67 -22.78 -5.05 3.82
CA ALA A 67 -22.78 -6.50 3.81
C ALA A 67 -22.71 -7.10 5.23
N GLN A 68 -21.95 -6.48 6.15
CA GLN A 68 -21.91 -6.90 7.55
C GLN A 68 -23.23 -6.72 8.30
N THR A 69 -24.06 -5.77 7.88
CA THR A 69 -25.38 -5.52 8.46
C THR A 69 -26.51 -6.25 7.72
N ALA A 70 -26.17 -7.04 6.69
CA ALA A 70 -27.16 -7.84 5.99
C ALA A 70 -27.68 -8.93 6.92
N VAL A 71 -28.99 -9.07 6.93
CA VAL A 71 -29.70 -10.09 7.70
C VAL A 71 -30.24 -11.15 6.74
N ASP A 72 -30.35 -12.38 7.23
CA ASP A 72 -30.97 -13.48 6.50
C ASP A 72 -32.49 -13.29 6.34
N GLU A 73 -33.17 -14.24 5.71
CA GLU A 73 -34.64 -14.22 5.54
C GLU A 73 -35.40 -14.18 6.89
N ASN A 74 -34.75 -14.59 7.98
CA ASN A 74 -35.30 -14.59 9.34
C ASN A 74 -34.99 -13.30 10.11
N GLY A 75 -34.23 -12.38 9.52
CA GLY A 75 -33.79 -11.14 10.16
C GLY A 75 -32.58 -11.31 11.09
N ASP A 76 -31.89 -12.46 11.06
CA ASP A 76 -30.69 -12.73 11.85
C ASP A 76 -29.44 -12.28 11.08
N PRO A 77 -28.51 -11.51 11.69
CA PRO A 77 -27.25 -11.14 11.05
C PRO A 77 -26.36 -12.35 10.78
N ASP A 78 -25.68 -12.37 9.64
CA ASP A 78 -24.70 -13.40 9.31
C ASP A 78 -23.54 -13.39 10.34
N PRO A 79 -23.35 -14.46 11.14
CA PRO A 79 -22.31 -14.51 12.16
C PRO A 79 -20.88 -14.50 11.59
N GLU A 80 -20.69 -14.86 10.32
CA GLU A 80 -19.39 -14.84 9.64
C GLU A 80 -19.16 -13.55 8.82
N GLY A 81 -20.17 -12.69 8.69
CA GLY A 81 -20.10 -11.44 7.92
C GLY A 81 -18.90 -10.54 8.28
N PRO A 82 -18.60 -10.28 9.57
CA PRO A 82 -17.49 -9.41 9.98
C PRO A 82 -16.10 -10.03 9.81
N SER A 83 -16.00 -11.35 9.75
CA SER A 83 -14.74 -12.10 9.72
C SER A 83 -14.35 -12.58 8.33
N ARG A 84 -15.14 -12.29 7.29
CA ARG A 84 -14.86 -12.76 5.93
C ARG A 84 -14.03 -11.76 5.10
N VAL A 85 -13.17 -12.28 4.22
CA VAL A 85 -12.54 -11.46 3.18
C VAL A 85 -13.59 -10.98 2.18
N PHE A 86 -13.79 -9.66 2.12
CA PHE A 86 -14.74 -9.05 1.20
C PHE A 86 -14.06 -8.75 -0.13
N ARG A 87 -14.68 -9.18 -1.24
CA ARG A 87 -14.20 -8.93 -2.60
C ARG A 87 -15.32 -8.31 -3.41
N SER A 88 -15.04 -7.20 -4.07
CA SER A 88 -15.97 -6.56 -5.00
C SER A 88 -15.27 -6.20 -6.30
N ARG A 89 -16.06 -6.13 -7.37
CA ARG A 89 -15.62 -5.70 -8.69
C ARG A 89 -16.50 -4.53 -9.09
N TYR A 90 -15.87 -3.46 -9.54
CA TYR A 90 -16.52 -2.25 -10.02
C TYR A 90 -16.18 -2.05 -11.49
N GLU A 91 -17.18 -1.70 -12.27
CA GLU A 91 -17.03 -1.28 -13.66
C GLU A 91 -17.30 0.22 -13.70
N ILE A 92 -16.30 1.00 -14.11
CA ILE A 92 -16.39 2.45 -14.25
C ILE A 92 -15.91 2.78 -15.65
N ASP A 93 -16.84 3.18 -16.51
CA ASP A 93 -16.60 3.37 -17.95
C ASP A 93 -15.94 2.12 -18.55
N ASP A 94 -14.75 2.26 -19.15
CA ASP A 94 -13.98 1.15 -19.73
C ASP A 94 -13.02 0.47 -18.72
N LEU A 95 -13.07 0.83 -17.43
CA LEU A 95 -12.17 0.31 -16.40
C LEU A 95 -12.86 -0.71 -15.50
N THR A 96 -12.28 -1.90 -15.40
CA THR A 96 -12.64 -2.89 -14.37
C THR A 96 -11.67 -2.81 -13.21
N VAL A 97 -12.19 -2.55 -12.01
CA VAL A 97 -11.38 -2.48 -10.78
C VAL A 97 -11.87 -3.50 -9.77
N SER A 98 -10.95 -4.31 -9.25
CA SER A 98 -11.22 -5.23 -8.14
C SER A 98 -10.75 -4.64 -6.82
N ALA A 99 -11.61 -4.65 -5.81
CA ALA A 99 -11.26 -4.31 -4.44
C ALA A 99 -11.31 -5.55 -3.56
N THR A 100 -10.36 -5.68 -2.64
CA THR A 100 -10.35 -6.72 -1.61
C THR A 100 -10.11 -6.07 -0.26
N VAL A 101 -10.99 -6.37 0.70
CA VAL A 101 -10.89 -5.91 2.08
C VAL A 101 -10.62 -7.13 2.95
N TYR A 102 -9.48 -7.10 3.63
CA TYR A 102 -9.08 -8.14 4.57
C TYR A 102 -9.47 -7.74 5.99
N PRO A 103 -10.08 -8.63 6.78
CA PRO A 103 -10.25 -8.44 8.21
C PRO A 103 -8.91 -8.22 8.90
N ALA A 104 -8.91 -7.37 9.93
CA ALA A 104 -7.68 -7.01 10.63
C ALA A 104 -7.05 -8.21 11.39
N SER A 105 -7.84 -9.25 11.71
CA SER A 105 -7.38 -10.53 12.27
C SER A 105 -6.46 -11.34 11.34
N GLY A 106 -6.42 -11.01 10.04
CA GLY A 106 -5.48 -11.59 9.08
C GLY A 106 -4.06 -11.03 9.17
N PHE A 107 -3.82 -10.05 10.05
CA PHE A 107 -2.55 -9.34 10.20
C PHE A 107 -1.98 -9.50 11.62
N VAL A 108 -0.67 -9.30 11.78
CA VAL A 108 -0.05 -9.28 13.12
C VAL A 108 -0.40 -7.98 13.83
N SER A 109 -1.08 -8.07 14.98
CA SER A 109 -1.36 -6.91 15.82
C SER A 109 -0.09 -6.39 16.48
N VAL A 110 0.23 -5.12 16.28
CA VAL A 110 1.34 -4.48 17.02
C VAL A 110 1.03 -4.33 18.50
N ALA A 111 -0.25 -4.24 18.85
CA ALA A 111 -0.68 -3.95 20.21
C ALA A 111 -0.61 -5.16 21.15
N GLU A 112 -0.76 -6.40 20.65
CA GLU A 112 -0.93 -7.55 21.53
C GLU A 112 -0.35 -8.88 21.03
N SER A 113 0.24 -8.94 19.84
CA SER A 113 0.74 -10.21 19.30
C SER A 113 1.82 -10.83 20.19
N ASP A 114 1.80 -12.15 20.30
CA ASP A 114 2.77 -12.91 21.08
C ASP A 114 4.16 -12.92 20.42
N PRO A 115 5.27 -13.07 21.18
CA PRO A 115 6.62 -13.14 20.63
C PRO A 115 6.77 -14.21 19.54
N ALA A 116 6.11 -15.36 19.68
CA ALA A 116 6.14 -16.43 18.69
C ALA A 116 5.53 -16.01 17.33
N VAL A 117 4.47 -15.21 17.36
CA VAL A 117 3.80 -14.70 16.15
C VAL A 117 4.70 -13.67 15.47
N TRP A 118 5.34 -12.80 16.24
CA TRP A 118 6.34 -11.85 15.74
C TRP A 118 7.54 -12.55 15.12
N GLN A 119 8.09 -13.58 15.77
CA GLN A 119 9.20 -14.36 15.24
C GLN A 119 8.82 -14.99 13.89
N GLN A 120 7.62 -15.55 13.78
CA GLN A 120 7.13 -16.16 12.55
C GLN A 120 6.98 -15.14 11.41
N LEU A 121 6.51 -13.92 11.70
CA LEU A 121 6.46 -12.84 10.72
C LEU A 121 7.86 -12.39 10.29
N LEU A 122 8.76 -12.16 11.25
CA LEU A 122 10.10 -11.63 11.01
C LEU A 122 10.99 -12.62 10.22
N SER A 123 10.86 -13.91 10.49
CA SER A 123 11.55 -14.95 9.73
C SER A 123 10.89 -15.20 8.36
N GLY A 124 9.56 -15.34 8.33
CA GLY A 124 8.83 -15.72 7.12
C GLY A 124 8.70 -14.60 6.08
N VAL A 125 8.27 -13.41 6.50
CA VAL A 125 8.09 -12.24 5.62
C VAL A 125 9.27 -11.28 5.72
N GLY A 126 9.77 -11.08 6.94
CA GLY A 126 10.89 -10.20 7.21
C GLY A 126 12.25 -10.73 6.71
N GLY A 127 12.35 -12.02 6.34
CA GLY A 127 13.57 -12.63 5.81
C GLY A 127 14.75 -12.64 6.79
N MET A 128 14.46 -12.64 8.09
CA MET A 128 15.47 -12.72 9.15
C MET A 128 15.81 -14.18 9.47
N ASP A 129 17.02 -14.40 9.99
CA ASP A 129 17.37 -15.67 10.63
C ASP A 129 16.48 -15.91 11.86
N ASN A 130 16.17 -17.18 12.14
CA ASN A 130 15.24 -17.57 13.21
C ASN A 130 15.69 -17.10 14.60
N VAL A 131 17.00 -17.07 14.88
CA VAL A 131 17.53 -16.64 16.17
C VAL A 131 17.41 -15.11 16.30
N ALA A 132 17.82 -14.39 15.25
CA ALA A 132 17.68 -12.93 15.21
C ALA A 132 16.20 -12.49 15.28
N ALA A 133 15.31 -13.22 14.61
CA ALA A 133 13.87 -12.99 14.63
C ALA A 133 13.27 -13.21 16.04
N ALA A 134 13.72 -14.24 16.76
CA ALA A 134 13.26 -14.51 18.13
C ALA A 134 13.68 -13.39 19.09
N THR A 135 14.96 -12.97 19.02
CA THR A 135 15.47 -11.88 19.85
C THR A 135 14.73 -10.58 19.59
N LEU A 136 14.54 -10.23 18.31
CA LEU A 136 13.81 -9.01 17.95
C LEU A 136 12.32 -9.08 18.33
N ALA A 137 11.68 -10.25 18.21
CA ALA A 137 10.30 -10.43 18.63
C ALA A 137 10.12 -10.18 20.13
N GLU A 138 11.01 -10.72 20.96
CA GLU A 138 11.03 -10.42 22.40
C GLU A 138 11.28 -8.93 22.68
N GLN A 139 12.18 -8.28 21.93
CA GLN A 139 12.43 -6.84 22.07
C GLN A 139 11.20 -6.00 21.70
N ILE A 140 10.47 -6.33 20.63
CA ILE A 140 9.23 -5.64 20.23
C ILE A 140 8.14 -5.79 21.29
N VAL A 141 8.06 -6.96 21.90
CA VAL A 141 7.06 -7.28 22.93
C VAL A 141 7.39 -6.58 24.26
N ASN A 142 8.67 -6.54 24.62
CA ASN A 142 9.14 -5.95 25.87
C ASN A 142 9.47 -4.46 25.76
N SER A 143 9.43 -3.87 24.55
CA SER A 143 9.66 -2.44 24.38
C SER A 143 8.52 -1.65 25.01
N GLU A 144 8.86 -0.88 26.04
CA GLU A 144 7.98 0.12 26.64
C GLU A 144 7.76 1.26 25.64
N TRP A 145 6.69 1.15 24.87
CA TRP A 145 6.22 2.21 23.99
C TRP A 145 5.83 3.41 24.87
N ARG A 146 6.60 4.50 24.82
CA ARG A 146 6.28 5.73 25.57
C ARG A 146 4.83 6.10 25.27
N TYR A 147 4.01 6.04 26.31
CA TYR A 147 2.62 6.46 26.28
C TYR A 147 2.57 7.95 25.96
N ASP A 148 2.42 8.30 24.69
CA ASP A 148 1.84 9.59 24.38
C ASP A 148 0.37 9.49 24.74
N ALA A 149 -0.05 10.28 25.73
CA ALA A 149 -1.43 10.47 26.19
C ALA A 149 -2.41 10.95 25.09
N SER A 150 -2.01 10.83 23.82
CA SER A 150 -2.80 11.06 22.64
C SER A 150 -3.79 9.92 22.32
N ALA A 151 -3.59 8.73 22.90
CA ALA A 151 -4.50 7.61 22.69
C ALA A 151 -5.86 7.92 23.32
N GLY A 152 -6.89 8.03 22.49
CA GLY A 152 -8.22 8.50 22.85
C GLY A 152 -8.43 10.00 22.98
N SER A 153 -7.41 10.84 22.78
CA SER A 153 -7.53 12.29 22.93
C SER A 153 -7.93 13.02 21.66
N GLY A 154 -8.00 12.31 20.52
CA GLY A 154 -8.36 12.92 19.24
C GLY A 154 -9.87 13.16 19.08
N PRO A 155 -10.28 14.02 18.12
CA PRO A 155 -11.68 14.23 17.77
C PRO A 155 -12.39 12.92 17.39
N PRO A 156 -13.71 12.78 17.60
CA PRO A 156 -14.48 11.64 17.12
C PRO A 156 -14.20 11.34 15.64
N GLY A 157 -13.90 10.07 15.33
CA GLY A 157 -13.54 9.65 13.97
C GLY A 157 -12.07 9.82 13.58
N SER A 158 -11.23 10.40 14.44
CA SER A 158 -9.77 10.42 14.24
C SER A 158 -9.13 9.09 14.64
N PHE A 159 -7.94 8.81 14.09
CA PHE A 159 -7.16 7.64 14.47
C PHE A 159 -6.82 7.62 15.97
N GLN A 160 -6.52 8.80 16.52
CA GLN A 160 -6.31 9.01 17.94
C GLN A 160 -7.59 8.80 18.76
N PHE A 161 -8.79 8.81 18.20
CA PHE A 161 -10.01 8.50 18.95
C PHE A 161 -10.22 6.99 19.05
N TYR A 162 -10.01 6.25 17.96
CA TYR A 162 -10.15 4.79 17.93
C TYR A 162 -9.06 4.07 18.75
N SER A 163 -7.94 4.74 18.99
CA SER A 163 -6.86 4.25 19.82
C SER A 163 -7.15 4.17 21.33
N ARG A 164 -8.30 4.68 21.80
CA ARG A 164 -8.71 4.69 23.22
C ARG A 164 -9.09 3.35 23.81
N TYR A 165 -9.43 2.39 22.96
CA TYR A 165 -9.86 1.05 23.36
C TYR A 165 -8.67 0.08 23.52
N ARG A 166 -7.43 0.61 23.59
CA ARG A 166 -6.20 -0.19 23.65
C ARG A 166 -5.81 -0.53 25.09
N GLN A 167 -5.72 -1.82 25.42
CA GLN A 167 -4.83 -2.33 26.46
C GLN A 167 -3.92 -3.41 25.86
N ALA A 168 -2.60 -3.21 25.97
CA ALA A 168 -1.54 -4.20 26.20
C ALA A 168 -0.16 -3.64 25.80
N ARG A 169 0.02 -3.11 24.58
CA ARG A 169 1.27 -2.46 24.13
C ARG A 169 0.96 -1.25 23.24
N SER A 170 1.37 -0.07 23.69
CA SER A 170 0.85 1.23 23.21
C SER A 170 1.54 1.76 21.94
N ALA A 171 1.68 0.93 20.91
CA ALA A 171 2.13 1.45 19.62
C ALA A 171 1.00 2.26 18.98
N VAL A 172 1.13 3.60 18.96
CA VAL A 172 0.13 4.45 18.31
C VAL A 172 0.20 4.21 16.80
N TYR A 173 1.40 4.16 16.25
CA TYR A 173 1.70 4.01 14.83
C TYR A 173 2.60 2.80 14.58
N VAL A 174 2.43 2.15 13.43
CA VAL A 174 3.26 1.00 13.05
C VAL A 174 4.73 1.39 12.84
N GLU A 175 5.00 2.64 12.48
CA GLU A 175 6.33 3.22 12.28
C GLU A 175 7.15 3.30 13.57
N GLN A 176 6.51 3.23 14.74
CA GLN A 176 7.22 3.22 16.02
C GLN A 176 8.14 1.99 16.14
N LEU A 177 7.85 0.90 15.42
CA LEU A 177 8.73 -0.26 15.30
C LEU A 177 10.17 0.09 14.90
N LEU A 178 10.39 1.17 14.14
CA LEU A 178 11.72 1.61 13.73
C LEU A 178 12.60 2.11 14.90
N VAL A 179 12.01 2.40 16.06
CA VAL A 179 12.73 2.82 17.28
C VAL A 179 13.20 1.61 18.09
N VAL A 180 12.67 0.41 17.81
CA VAL A 180 13.07 -0.82 18.51
C VAL A 180 14.51 -1.15 18.15
N GLU A 181 15.34 -1.31 19.18
CA GLU A 181 16.72 -1.75 19.00
C GLU A 181 16.74 -3.10 18.26
N GLY A 182 17.53 -3.21 17.19
CA GLY A 182 17.56 -4.40 16.33
C GLY A 182 16.59 -4.36 15.14
N MET A 183 15.64 -3.42 15.08
CA MET A 183 14.79 -3.25 13.90
C MET A 183 15.56 -2.61 12.74
N ASN A 184 15.62 -3.30 11.61
CA ASN A 184 16.20 -2.79 10.38
C ASN A 184 15.12 -2.21 9.47
N ARG A 185 15.35 -1.04 8.87
CA ARG A 185 14.45 -0.45 7.88
C ARG A 185 14.11 -1.38 6.72
N ALA A 186 15.06 -2.17 6.23
CA ALA A 186 14.81 -3.15 5.18
C ALA A 186 13.87 -4.28 5.62
N VAL A 187 13.92 -4.68 6.90
CA VAL A 187 13.00 -5.67 7.47
C VAL A 187 11.62 -5.04 7.66
N TYR A 188 11.57 -3.84 8.25
CA TYR A 188 10.35 -3.07 8.42
C TYR A 188 9.60 -2.87 7.10
N ASP A 189 10.30 -2.45 6.04
CA ASP A 189 9.70 -2.24 4.72
C ASP A 189 9.09 -3.51 4.11
N ARG A 190 9.59 -4.70 4.48
CA ARG A 190 9.00 -5.99 4.08
C ARG A 190 7.77 -6.35 4.89
N ILE A 191 7.75 -6.06 6.18
CA ILE A 191 6.65 -6.45 7.08
C ILE A 191 5.56 -5.39 7.23
N ARG A 192 5.79 -4.14 6.80
CA ARG A 192 4.89 -3.00 7.08
C ARG A 192 3.47 -3.20 6.56
N THR A 193 3.27 -3.96 5.49
CA THR A 193 1.94 -4.27 4.93
C THR A 193 1.27 -5.46 5.60
N SER A 194 1.99 -6.17 6.48
CA SER A 194 1.57 -7.40 7.16
C SER A 194 1.22 -7.19 8.64
N ILE A 195 1.34 -5.96 9.12
CA ILE A 195 1.09 -5.58 10.52
C ILE A 195 -0.10 -4.63 10.62
N SER A 196 -0.80 -4.69 11.74
CA SER A 196 -1.97 -3.87 12.04
C SER A 196 -1.75 -3.10 13.34
N PRO A 197 -2.06 -1.79 13.39
CA PRO A 197 -2.04 -1.04 14.65
C PRO A 197 -3.24 -1.37 15.55
N PHE A 198 -4.21 -2.14 15.05
CA PHE A 198 -5.44 -2.47 15.77
C PHE A 198 -5.28 -3.71 16.65
N ASN A 199 -6.02 -3.73 17.75
CA ASN A 199 -6.18 -4.90 18.62
C ASN A 199 -7.18 -5.87 17.94
N VAL A 200 -6.72 -7.07 17.59
CA VAL A 200 -7.41 -8.10 16.80
C VAL A 200 -7.17 -9.52 17.32
N GLY A 201 -6.53 -9.65 18.48
CA GLY A 201 -6.05 -10.90 19.09
C GLY A 201 -4.52 -11.04 19.05
N SER A 202 -4.00 -11.96 19.88
CA SER A 202 -2.55 -12.21 20.00
C SER A 202 -1.94 -13.02 18.85
N GLY A 203 -2.77 -13.47 17.91
CA GLY A 203 -2.37 -14.30 16.77
C GLY A 203 -3.03 -13.86 15.46
N VAL A 204 -2.67 -14.56 14.39
CA VAL A 204 -3.16 -14.31 13.03
C VAL A 204 -4.15 -15.41 12.64
N ASP A 205 -5.30 -15.04 12.08
CA ASP A 205 -6.20 -16.00 11.44
C ASP A 205 -5.79 -16.23 9.97
N PRO A 206 -5.20 -17.39 9.64
CA PRO A 206 -4.75 -17.68 8.30
C PRO A 206 -5.91 -17.89 7.30
N ALA A 207 -7.17 -18.05 7.72
CA ALA A 207 -8.28 -18.19 6.77
C ALA A 207 -8.57 -16.88 6.03
N VAL A 208 -8.23 -15.76 6.65
CA VAL A 208 -8.59 -14.40 6.20
C VAL A 208 -7.35 -13.54 5.97
N ALA A 209 -6.16 -14.16 6.04
CA ALA A 209 -4.89 -13.48 5.89
C ALA A 209 -4.57 -13.21 4.40
N PRO A 210 -3.88 -12.10 4.10
CA PRO A 210 -3.36 -11.82 2.77
C PRO A 210 -2.38 -12.91 2.27
N PRO A 211 -2.16 -13.02 0.94
CA PRO A 211 -1.29 -14.03 0.36
C PRO A 211 0.12 -14.10 0.96
N GLU A 212 0.76 -12.95 1.26
CA GLU A 212 2.08 -12.92 1.90
C GLU A 212 2.07 -13.56 3.29
N MET A 213 0.96 -13.43 4.01
CA MET A 213 0.77 -13.97 5.36
C MET A 213 0.41 -15.46 5.35
N LEU A 214 -0.24 -15.94 4.29
CA LEU A 214 -0.56 -17.37 4.13
C LEU A 214 0.69 -18.24 4.08
N ALA A 215 1.75 -17.76 3.40
CA ALA A 215 3.01 -18.50 3.33
C ALA A 215 3.67 -18.63 4.70
N ALA A 216 3.64 -17.56 5.50
CA ALA A 216 4.21 -17.56 6.84
C ALA A 216 3.33 -18.35 7.83
N PHE A 217 2.03 -18.09 7.91
CA PHE A 217 1.13 -18.56 8.98
C PHE A 217 0.23 -19.75 8.61
N GLY A 218 0.02 -20.03 7.32
CA GLY A 218 -0.86 -21.12 6.86
C GLY A 218 -0.35 -22.52 7.19
N ALA A 219 0.96 -22.70 7.34
CA ALA A 219 1.56 -23.99 7.72
C ALA A 219 1.28 -24.39 9.17
N SER A 220 1.11 -23.43 10.09
CA SER A 220 0.89 -23.67 11.52
C SER A 220 -0.47 -24.35 11.81
N ARG A 221 -1.48 -24.14 10.96
CA ARG A 221 -2.81 -24.77 11.11
C ARG A 221 -2.78 -26.26 10.82
N LYS A 222 -1.97 -26.71 9.85
CA LYS A 222 -1.86 -28.14 9.48
C LYS A 222 -1.31 -29.01 10.62
N LYS A 223 -0.43 -28.47 11.48
CA LYS A 223 0.12 -29.20 12.63
C LYS A 223 -0.85 -29.35 13.81
N ARG A 224 -1.84 -28.46 13.95
CA ARG A 224 -2.82 -28.49 15.06
C ARG A 224 -4.02 -29.42 14.79
N GLN A 225 -4.29 -29.79 13.54
CA GLN A 225 -5.39 -30.70 13.19
C GLN A 225 -4.99 -32.19 13.18
N THR A 226 -3.71 -32.51 13.39
CA THR A 226 -3.19 -33.89 13.38
C THR A 226 -2.75 -34.37 14.77
N SER A 227 -3.24 -33.75 15.85
CA SER A 227 -2.96 -34.16 17.23
C SER A 227 -4.23 -34.35 18.02
#